data_AF-A0A383EX08-F1
#
_entry.id   AF-A0A383EX08-F1
#
_cell.length_a   1.000
_cell.length_b   1.000
_cell.length_c   1.000
_cell.angle_alpha   90.00
_cell.angle_beta   90.00
_cell.angle_gamma   90.00
#
_symmetry.space_group_name_H-M   'P 1'
#
loop_
_entity.id
_entity.type
_entity.pdbx_description
1 polymer ?
#
loop_
_entity_poly.entity_id
_entity_poly.type
_entity_poly.pdbx_seq_one_letter_code
_entity_poly.pdbx_strand_id
1 'polypeptide(L)'
;MLRDSLVAVSPISELAQKTGKNPVISVIHAIERLSIWIGRSFGWCILILTLSVAYEVFVRYVLNAPTVWAFDMMVQMYGALFLVAGPYALAQDTHVRADVVYRFLQPRWQALVDIILYILFFFPGMLAL
;
A
#
# COMPACT_ATOMS: atom_id res chain seq x y z
N MET A 1 8.81 12.33 29.58
CA MET A 1 7.58 13.00 30.06
C MET A 1 6.96 13.93 29.00
N LEU A 2 7.25 13.78 27.69
CA LEU A 2 6.68 14.60 26.59
C LEU A 2 6.52 13.80 25.27
N ARG A 3 6.11 12.53 25.34
CA ARG A 3 5.86 11.70 24.13
C ARG A 3 4.43 11.15 24.02
N ASP A 4 3.60 11.43 25.03
CA ASP A 4 2.30 10.78 25.21
C ASP A 4 1.10 11.65 24.78
N SER A 5 1.32 12.89 24.31
CA SER A 5 0.24 13.83 23.95
C SER A 5 0.00 14.00 22.44
N LEU A 6 0.81 13.39 21.58
CA LEU A 6 0.66 13.48 20.10
C LEU A 6 0.03 12.24 19.46
N VAL A 7 -0.21 11.18 20.24
CA VAL A 7 -1.14 10.10 19.86
C VAL A 7 -2.52 10.48 20.38
N ALA A 8 -2.96 11.69 20.02
CA ALA A 8 -4.34 12.09 20.14
C ALA A 8 -5.13 11.15 19.24
N VAL A 9 -5.61 10.05 19.85
CA VAL A 9 -6.90 9.41 19.64
C VAL A 9 -7.66 10.20 18.57
N SER A 10 -7.68 9.68 17.35
CA SER A 10 -8.29 10.38 16.23
C SER A 10 -9.73 10.74 16.62
N PRO A 11 -10.24 11.95 16.32
CA PRO A 11 -11.58 12.39 16.69
C PRO A 11 -12.71 11.45 16.19
N ILE A 12 -12.37 10.52 15.29
CA ILE A 12 -13.25 9.44 14.83
C ILE A 12 -13.56 8.42 15.94
N SER A 13 -12.60 8.09 16.81
CA SER A 13 -12.78 7.10 17.88
C SER A 13 -13.69 7.59 19.02
N GLU A 14 -13.69 8.90 19.33
CA GLU A 14 -14.65 9.49 20.28
C GLU A 14 -16.07 9.52 19.69
N LEU A 15 -16.20 9.80 18.39
CA LEU A 15 -17.50 9.77 17.70
C LEU A 15 -18.04 8.34 17.52
N ALA A 16 -17.16 7.34 17.35
CA ALA A 16 -17.51 5.93 17.34
C ALA A 16 -17.98 5.43 18.71
N GLN A 17 -17.37 5.91 19.81
CA GLN A 17 -17.76 5.53 21.17
C GLN A 17 -19.13 6.10 21.57
N LYS A 18 -19.50 7.27 21.04
CA LYS A 18 -20.81 7.91 21.25
C LYS A 18 -21.94 7.27 20.43
N THR A 19 -21.60 6.47 19.44
CA THR A 19 -22.56 5.84 18.53
C THR A 19 -22.85 4.42 19.01
N GLY A 20 -23.88 4.29 19.86
CA GLY A 20 -24.33 3.00 20.40
C GLY A 20 -24.54 1.94 19.32
N LYS A 21 -24.15 0.69 19.62
CA LYS A 21 -24.33 -0.58 18.85
C LYS A 21 -24.93 -0.43 17.44
N ASN A 22 -24.21 0.22 16.53
CA ASN A 22 -24.62 0.28 15.13
C ASN A 22 -23.95 -0.88 14.38
N PRO A 23 -24.71 -1.76 13.71
CA PRO A 23 -24.17 -2.94 13.02
C PRO A 23 -23.12 -2.55 11.96
N VAL A 24 -23.27 -1.36 11.37
CA VAL A 24 -22.35 -0.79 10.37
C VAL A 24 -20.94 -0.61 10.93
N ILE A 25 -20.80 -0.10 12.16
CA ILE A 25 -19.49 0.15 12.78
C ILE A 25 -18.78 -1.17 13.09
N SER A 26 -19.52 -2.21 13.46
CA SER A 26 -18.94 -3.54 13.71
C SER A 26 -18.42 -4.19 12.42
N VAL A 27 -19.11 -3.97 11.29
CA VAL A 27 -18.67 -4.46 9.97
C VAL A 27 -17.39 -3.76 9.53
N ILE A 28 -17.29 -2.44 9.72
CA ILE A 28 -16.08 -1.67 9.39
C ILE A 28 -14.87 -2.20 10.17
N HIS A 29 -14.98 -2.36 11.49
CA HIS A 29 -13.88 -2.91 12.31
C HIS A 29 -13.52 -4.37 11.95
N ALA A 30 -14.49 -5.17 11.48
CA ALA A 30 -14.22 -6.53 11.01
C ALA A 30 -13.41 -6.51 9.71
N ILE A 31 -13.73 -5.61 8.78
CA ILE A 31 -13.01 -5.40 7.53
C ILE A 31 -11.58 -4.90 7.82
N GLU A 32 -11.41 -3.93 8.72
CA GLU A 32 -10.08 -3.42 9.11
C GLU A 32 -9.19 -4.53 9.69
N ARG A 33 -9.72 -5.34 10.62
CA ARG A 33 -8.98 -6.46 11.20
C ARG A 33 -8.59 -7.49 10.16
N LEU A 34 -9.49 -7.79 9.22
CA LEU A 34 -9.23 -8.72 8.14
C LEU A 34 -8.11 -8.18 7.23
N SER A 35 -8.17 -6.90 6.85
CA SER A 35 -7.13 -6.25 6.03
C SER A 35 -5.75 -6.26 6.69
N ILE A 36 -5.68 -5.95 7.99
CA ILE A 36 -4.42 -5.97 8.77
C ILE A 36 -3.86 -7.40 8.86
N TRP A 37 -4.73 -8.39 9.06
CA TRP A 37 -4.32 -9.79 9.17
C TRP A 37 -3.81 -10.35 7.84
N ILE A 38 -4.49 -10.04 6.73
CA ILE A 38 -4.04 -10.41 5.38
C ILE A 38 -2.71 -9.73 5.07
N GLY A 39 -2.58 -8.42 5.30
CA GLY A 39 -1.33 -7.71 5.02
C GLY A 39 -0.13 -8.24 5.83
N ARG A 40 -0.34 -8.59 7.11
CA ARG A 40 0.70 -9.22 7.94
C ARG A 40 1.09 -10.62 7.45
N SER A 41 0.13 -11.37 6.91
CA SER A 41 0.39 -12.68 6.30
C SER A 41 1.17 -12.53 4.99
N PHE A 42 0.81 -11.56 4.15
CA PHE A 42 1.53 -11.23 2.91
C PHE A 42 2.93 -10.66 3.14
N GLY A 43 3.20 -10.09 4.32
CA GLY A 43 4.55 -9.74 4.76
C GLY A 43 5.53 -10.93 4.71
N TRP A 44 5.05 -12.18 4.87
CA TRP A 44 5.89 -13.37 4.70
C TRP A 44 6.11 -13.73 3.23
N CYS A 45 5.17 -13.40 2.34
CA CYS A 45 5.30 -13.65 0.90
C CYS A 45 6.44 -12.86 0.26
N ILE A 46 6.79 -11.67 0.79
CA ILE A 46 7.94 -10.88 0.29
C ILE A 46 9.27 -11.64 0.46
N LEU A 47 9.41 -12.39 1.56
CA LEU A 47 10.62 -13.18 1.84
C LEU A 47 10.71 -14.36 0.89
N ILE A 48 9.59 -15.04 0.64
CA ILE A 48 9.50 -16.14 -0.33
C ILE A 48 9.84 -15.61 -1.73
N LEU A 49 9.29 -14.46 -2.13
CA LEU A 49 9.59 -13.85 -3.42
C LEU A 49 11.08 -13.53 -3.55
N THR A 50 11.68 -12.94 -2.51
CA THR A 50 13.12 -12.60 -2.51
C THR A 50 13.99 -13.85 -2.63
N LEU A 51 13.64 -14.93 -1.93
CA LEU A 51 14.34 -16.22 -2.03
C LEU A 51 14.17 -16.84 -3.42
N SER A 52 12.98 -16.79 -4.01
CA SER A 52 12.74 -17.28 -5.37
C SER A 52 13.58 -16.53 -6.41
N VAL A 53 13.69 -15.19 -6.30
CA VAL A 53 14.57 -14.39 -7.17
C VAL A 53 16.03 -14.80 -7.00
N ALA A 54 16.50 -14.92 -5.75
CA ALA A 54 17.88 -15.32 -5.46
C ALA A 54 18.19 -16.73 -5.99
N TYR A 55 17.24 -17.66 -5.87
CA TYR A 55 17.34 -19.01 -6.40
C TYR A 55 17.42 -19.00 -7.93
N GLU A 56 16.53 -18.29 -8.64
CA GLU A 56 16.58 -18.22 -10.11
C GLU A 56 17.89 -17.59 -10.60
N VAL A 57 18.38 -16.54 -9.93
CA VAL A 57 19.69 -15.93 -10.22
C VAL A 57 20.81 -16.97 -10.02
N PHE A 58 20.82 -17.71 -8.91
CA PHE A 58 21.82 -18.73 -8.66
C PHE A 58 21.79 -19.84 -9.72
N VAL A 59 20.62 -20.40 -10.03
CA VAL A 59 20.49 -21.47 -11.01
C VAL A 59 20.86 -20.98 -12.42
N ARG A 60 20.44 -19.78 -12.79
CA ARG A 60 20.71 -19.23 -14.12
C ARG A 60 22.19 -18.91 -14.33
N TYR A 61 22.86 -18.31 -13.33
CA TYR A 61 24.25 -17.88 -13.49
C TYR A 61 25.28 -18.93 -13.07
N VAL A 62 24.96 -19.81 -12.11
CA VAL A 62 25.88 -20.85 -11.61
C VAL A 62 25.65 -22.18 -12.32
N LEU A 63 24.38 -22.57 -12.48
CA LEU A 63 24.02 -23.88 -13.07
C LEU A 63 23.68 -23.79 -14.57
N ASN A 64 23.64 -22.59 -15.17
CA ASN A 64 23.30 -22.35 -16.59
C ASN A 64 21.98 -22.99 -17.06
N ALA A 65 21.04 -23.26 -16.14
CA ALA A 65 19.80 -23.99 -16.41
C ALA A 65 18.56 -23.16 -16.02
N PRO A 66 18.11 -22.20 -16.85
CA PRO A 66 17.02 -21.30 -16.49
C PRO A 66 15.71 -22.06 -16.25
N THR A 67 14.97 -21.69 -15.18
CA THR A 67 13.69 -22.33 -14.86
C THR A 67 12.51 -21.45 -15.25
N VAL A 68 11.67 -21.92 -16.18
CA VAL A 68 10.56 -21.12 -16.75
C VAL A 68 9.47 -20.84 -15.71
N TRP A 69 9.17 -21.82 -14.86
CA TRP A 69 8.12 -21.71 -13.85
C TRP A 69 8.44 -20.69 -12.74
N ALA A 70 9.71 -20.48 -12.41
CA ALA A 70 10.12 -19.53 -11.38
C ALA A 70 9.75 -18.10 -11.79
N PHE A 71 9.91 -17.76 -13.08
CA PHE A 71 9.54 -16.46 -13.60
C PHE A 71 8.03 -16.18 -13.48
N ASP A 72 7.20 -17.11 -13.93
CA ASP A 72 5.74 -16.97 -13.86
C ASP A 72 5.25 -16.86 -12.40
N MET A 73 5.88 -17.61 -11.48
CA MET A 73 5.55 -17.55 -10.05
C MET A 73 5.90 -16.19 -9.44
N MET A 74 7.07 -15.62 -9.79
CA MET A 74 7.49 -14.30 -9.32
C MET A 74 6.53 -13.21 -9.78
N VAL A 75 6.13 -13.22 -11.05
CA VAL A 75 5.18 -12.23 -11.61
C VAL A 75 3.84 -12.28 -10.88
N GLN A 76 3.29 -13.47 -10.64
CA GLN A 76 2.00 -13.64 -9.95
C GLN A 76 2.08 -13.20 -8.48
N MET A 77 3.14 -13.56 -7.76
CA MET A 77 3.32 -13.13 -6.36
C MET A 77 3.51 -11.62 -6.25
N TYR A 78 4.22 -11.00 -7.19
CA TYR A 78 4.40 -9.55 -7.23
C TYR A 78 3.07 -8.81 -7.44
N GLY A 79 2.24 -9.31 -8.36
CA GLY A 79 0.88 -8.80 -8.57
C GLY A 79 -0.01 -8.94 -7.33
N ALA A 80 0.05 -10.09 -6.66
CA ALA A 80 -0.70 -10.32 -5.42
C ALA A 80 -0.27 -9.38 -4.29
N LEU A 81 1.04 -9.15 -4.14
CA LEU A 81 1.58 -8.18 -3.17
C LEU A 81 1.09 -6.76 -3.46
N PHE A 82 1.06 -6.35 -4.74
CA PHE A 82 0.57 -5.04 -5.14
C PHE A 82 -0.92 -4.86 -4.82
N LEU A 83 -1.75 -5.86 -5.09
CA LEU A 83 -3.19 -5.79 -4.80
C LEU A 83 -3.49 -5.73 -3.29
N VAL A 84 -2.68 -6.41 -2.46
CA VAL A 84 -2.85 -6.40 -1.00
C VAL A 84 -2.31 -5.13 -0.36
N ALA A 85 -1.31 -4.48 -0.97
CA ALA A 85 -0.74 -3.24 -0.46
C ALA A 85 -1.78 -2.11 -0.32
N GLY A 86 -2.76 -2.02 -1.22
CA GLY A 86 -3.84 -1.03 -1.19
C GLY A 86 -4.72 -1.09 0.07
N PRO A 87 -5.46 -2.19 0.32
CA PRO A 87 -6.30 -2.31 1.51
C PRO A 87 -5.49 -2.32 2.81
N TYR A 88 -4.25 -2.83 2.81
CA TYR A 88 -3.37 -2.77 3.97
C TYR A 88 -3.00 -1.32 4.32
N ALA A 89 -2.62 -0.50 3.33
CA ALA A 89 -2.33 0.92 3.54
C ALA A 89 -3.55 1.71 4.04
N LEU A 90 -4.74 1.40 3.50
CA LEU A 90 -6.01 2.01 3.91
C LEU A 90 -6.38 1.63 5.36
N ALA A 91 -6.27 0.34 5.72
CA ALA A 91 -6.63 -0.16 7.05
C ALA A 91 -5.67 0.29 8.15
N GLN A 92 -4.44 0.63 7.80
CA GLN A 92 -3.45 1.12 8.76
C GLN A 92 -3.67 2.61 9.11
N ASP A 93 -4.73 3.24 8.59
CA ASP A 93 -4.92 4.70 8.55
C ASP A 93 -3.65 5.44 8.15
N THR A 94 -2.80 4.73 7.39
CA THR A 94 -1.68 5.32 6.71
C THR A 94 -2.25 5.85 5.41
N HIS A 95 -3.18 6.78 5.59
CA HIS A 95 -3.26 7.98 4.79
C HIS A 95 -1.83 8.56 4.82
N VAL A 96 -0.91 7.95 4.07
CA VAL A 96 0.36 8.54 3.68
C VAL A 96 -0.09 9.70 2.85
N ARG A 97 -0.34 10.75 3.60
CA ARG A 97 -0.36 12.11 3.22
C ARG A 97 0.75 12.35 2.19
N ALA A 98 0.45 12.10 0.93
CA ALA A 98 0.80 13.06 -0.12
C ALA A 98 0.36 14.45 0.37
N ASP A 99 -0.74 14.53 1.12
CA ASP A 99 -1.21 15.65 1.94
C ASP A 99 -0.21 16.23 2.97
N VAL A 100 0.94 15.65 3.34
CA VAL A 100 1.88 16.31 4.28
C VAL A 100 2.71 17.25 3.42
N VAL A 101 3.27 16.70 2.34
CA VAL A 101 4.02 17.46 1.34
C VAL A 101 3.10 18.46 0.64
N TYR A 102 1.91 18.05 0.20
CA TYR A 102 0.90 18.93 -0.39
C TYR A 102 0.44 19.99 0.61
N ARG A 103 0.05 19.66 1.84
CA ARG A 103 -0.51 20.67 2.79
C ARG A 103 0.50 21.66 3.34
N PHE A 104 1.81 21.37 3.26
CA PHE A 104 2.87 22.36 3.50
C PHE A 104 3.16 23.25 2.27
N LEU A 105 2.75 22.82 1.07
CA LEU A 105 2.86 23.61 -0.16
C LEU A 105 1.70 24.60 -0.26
N GLN A 106 2.01 25.85 -0.63
CA GLN A 106 0.97 26.84 -0.91
C GLN A 106 0.05 26.34 -2.05
N PRO A 107 -1.24 26.71 -2.07
CA PRO A 107 -2.22 26.25 -3.07
C PRO A 107 -1.76 26.40 -4.54
N ARG A 108 -0.87 27.36 -4.78
CA ARG A 108 -0.28 27.69 -6.08
C ARG A 108 0.64 26.57 -6.59
N TRP A 109 1.42 25.97 -5.71
CA TRP A 109 2.34 24.89 -6.06
C TRP A 109 1.64 23.56 -6.20
N GLN A 110 0.58 23.32 -5.42
CA GLN A 110 -0.28 22.14 -5.59
C GLN A 110 -0.93 22.11 -6.97
N ALA A 111 -1.55 23.23 -7.39
CA ALA A 111 -2.18 23.34 -8.71
C ALA A 111 -1.17 23.20 -9.86
N LEU A 112 0.06 23.71 -9.67
CA LEU A 112 1.11 23.62 -10.68
C LEU A 112 1.64 22.18 -10.82
N VAL A 113 1.81 21.45 -9.72
CA VAL A 113 2.18 20.03 -9.75
C VAL A 113 1.08 19.21 -10.42
N ASP A 114 -0.19 19.46 -10.10
CA ASP A 114 -1.32 18.77 -10.72
C ASP A 114 -1.40 19.03 -12.22
N ILE A 115 -1.24 20.27 -12.69
CA ILE A 115 -1.23 20.60 -14.12
C ILE A 115 -0.05 19.93 -14.84
N ILE A 116 1.14 19.94 -14.24
CA ILE A 116 2.33 19.32 -14.84
C ILE A 116 2.18 17.81 -14.90
N LEU A 117 1.75 17.15 -13.82
CA LEU A 117 1.51 15.71 -13.82
C LEU A 117 0.41 15.35 -14.82
N TYR A 118 -0.66 16.13 -14.89
CA TYR A 118 -1.72 15.90 -15.86
C TYR A 118 -1.16 15.98 -17.28
N ILE A 119 -0.41 17.01 -17.64
CA ILE A 119 0.16 17.13 -18.99
C ILE A 119 1.19 16.03 -19.28
N LEU A 120 2.09 15.74 -18.33
CA LEU A 120 3.24 14.87 -18.52
C LEU A 120 2.90 13.37 -18.45
N PHE A 121 1.88 12.96 -17.69
CA PHE A 121 1.50 11.55 -17.55
C PHE A 121 0.23 11.20 -18.33
N PHE A 122 -0.75 12.10 -18.42
CA PHE A 122 -2.04 11.79 -19.06
C PHE A 122 -1.93 11.72 -20.59
N PHE A 123 -1.31 12.72 -21.24
CA PHE A 123 -1.22 12.77 -22.70
C PHE A 123 -0.33 11.68 -23.30
N PRO A 124 0.90 11.42 -22.80
CA PRO A 124 1.69 10.32 -23.35
C PRO A 124 1.12 8.96 -22.96
N GLY A 125 0.46 8.82 -21.81
CA GLY A 125 -0.28 7.60 -21.46
C GLY A 125 -1.46 7.32 -22.41
N MET A 126 -2.14 8.36 -22.89
CA MET A 126 -3.24 8.24 -23.87
C MET A 126 -2.72 7.99 -25.30
N LEU A 127 -1.55 8.51 -25.66
CA LEU A 127 -0.94 8.31 -26.97
C LEU A 127 -0.19 6.97 -27.10
N ALA A 128 0.23 6.37 -25.98
CA ALA A 128 0.96 5.10 -25.95
C ALA A 128 0.06 3.85 -25.87
N LEU A 129 -1.26 4.03 -25.75
CA LEU A 129 -2.29 2.98 -25.72
C LEU A 129 -2.92 2.84 -27.10
#